data_AF-A0A6V8PUM3-F1
#
_entry.id   AF-A0A6V8PUM3-F1
#
_cell.length_a   1.000
_cell.length_b   1.000
_cell.length_c   1.000
_cell.angle_alpha   90.00
_cell.angle_beta   90.00
_cell.angle_gamma   90.00
#
_symmetry.space_group_name_H-M   'P 1'
#
loop_
_entity.id
_entity.type
_entity.pdbx_description
1 polymer ?
#
loop_
_entity_poly.entity_id
_entity_poly.type
_entity_poly.pdbx_seq_one_letter_code
_entity_poly.pdbx_strand_id
1 'polypeptide(L)'
;EGGREALRAELPALLTVVKELNTPRYQSLPSMIRAARYDPPVWDKDSFDRDPSLLGLKGSPTKVSKVYVPPPREKGGIIAGDPEDPEKTVAELVDKLLECKIIG
;
A
#
# COMPACT_ATOMS: atom_id res chain seq x y z
N GLU A 1 11.72 -7.50 -7.39
CA GLU A 1 10.72 -6.59 -8.01
C GLU A 1 11.45 -5.52 -8.81
N GLY A 2 10.95 -5.08 -9.96
CA GLY A 2 11.65 -4.08 -10.79
C GLY A 2 11.47 -4.20 -12.30
N GLY A 3 10.69 -5.17 -12.79
CA GLY A 3 10.33 -5.24 -14.21
C GLY A 3 9.28 -4.18 -14.54
N ARG A 4 9.48 -3.44 -15.64
CA ARG A 4 8.42 -2.66 -16.29
C ARG A 4 8.08 -3.35 -17.59
N GLU A 5 6.81 -3.66 -17.78
CA GLU A 5 6.31 -4.26 -19.01
C GLU A 5 5.36 -3.28 -19.69
N ALA A 6 5.54 -3.10 -21.00
CA ALA A 6 4.59 -2.37 -21.82
C ALA A 6 3.59 -3.37 -22.40
N LEU A 7 2.31 -3.22 -22.04
CA LEU A 7 1.22 -4.08 -22.47
C LEU A 7 0.22 -3.30 -23.34
N ARG A 8 -0.50 -4.01 -24.21
CA ARG A 8 -1.61 -3.47 -25.00
C ARG A 8 -2.88 -4.25 -24.69
N ALA A 9 -3.98 -3.54 -24.48
CA ALA A 9 -5.30 -4.13 -24.26
C ALA A 9 -6.35 -3.40 -25.11
N GLU A 10 -7.40 -4.11 -25.51
CA GLU A 10 -8.56 -3.53 -26.18
C GLU A 10 -9.57 -3.01 -25.14
N LEU A 11 -10.33 -1.98 -25.51
CA LEU A 11 -11.37 -1.42 -24.64
C LEU A 11 -12.68 -2.20 -24.81
N PRO A 12 -13.48 -2.41 -23.73
CA PRO A 12 -13.33 -1.85 -22.38
C PRO A 12 -12.32 -2.61 -21.50
N ALA A 13 -11.48 -1.87 -20.77
CA ALA A 13 -10.48 -2.43 -19.86
C ALA A 13 -10.53 -1.75 -18.47
N LEU A 14 -10.19 -2.51 -17.43
CA LEU A 14 -10.04 -2.02 -16.05
C LEU A 14 -8.55 -1.88 -15.73
N LEU A 15 -8.14 -0.70 -15.27
CA LEU A 15 -6.76 -0.40 -14.90
C LEU A 15 -6.69 -0.06 -13.42
N THR A 16 -5.84 -0.78 -12.68
CA THR A 16 -5.45 -0.41 -11.31
C THR A 16 -4.20 0.46 -11.37
N VAL A 17 -4.23 1.63 -10.74
CA VAL A 17 -3.10 2.57 -10.74
C VAL A 17 -2.44 2.64 -9.37
N VAL A 18 -1.12 2.78 -9.35
CA VAL A 18 -0.33 2.98 -8.13
C VAL A 18 -0.10 4.48 -7.88
N LYS A 19 0.26 4.85 -6.65
CA LYS A 19 0.44 6.26 -6.25
C LYS A 19 1.54 6.96 -7.03
N GLU A 20 2.54 6.20 -7.46
CA GLU A 20 3.71 6.66 -8.21
C GLU A 20 3.37 6.99 -9.67
N LEU A 21 2.16 6.68 -10.15
CA LEU A 21 1.77 6.92 -11.54
C LEU A 21 1.81 8.41 -11.90
N ASN A 22 1.28 9.28 -11.03
CA ASN A 22 1.28 10.72 -11.22
C ASN A 22 1.08 11.48 -9.90
N THR A 23 1.33 12.80 -9.93
CA THR A 23 0.96 13.71 -8.84
C THR A 23 -0.39 14.36 -9.14
N PRO A 24 -1.42 14.20 -8.28
CA PRO A 24 -2.70 14.85 -8.49
C PRO A 24 -2.56 16.37 -8.62
N ARG A 25 -3.16 16.94 -9.67
CA ARG A 25 -3.13 18.39 -9.90
C ARG A 25 -3.96 19.16 -8.86
N TYR A 26 -3.53 20.36 -8.52
CA TYR A 26 -4.36 21.29 -7.77
C TYR A 26 -5.60 21.71 -8.61
N GLN A 27 -6.73 21.94 -7.94
CA GLN A 27 -7.95 22.37 -8.62
C GLN A 27 -8.03 23.90 -8.69
N SER A 28 -8.66 24.43 -9.73
CA SER A 28 -8.95 25.86 -9.81
C SER A 28 -10.13 26.21 -8.89
N LEU A 29 -10.18 27.45 -8.39
CA LEU A 29 -11.31 27.92 -7.56
C LEU A 29 -12.68 27.71 -8.22
N PRO A 30 -12.88 27.98 -9.53
CA PRO A 30 -14.16 27.69 -10.19
C PRO A 30 -14.54 26.21 -10.14
N SER A 31 -13.57 25.30 -10.28
CA SER A 31 -13.83 23.86 -10.23
C SER A 31 -14.22 23.41 -8.82
N MET A 32 -13.59 23.96 -7.79
CA MET A 32 -13.95 23.69 -6.40
C MET A 32 -15.37 24.17 -6.08
N ILE A 33 -15.75 25.38 -6.53
CA ILE A 33 -17.11 25.91 -6.35
C ILE A 33 -18.13 25.03 -7.07
N ARG A 34 -17.84 24.59 -8.31
CA ARG A 34 -18.70 23.68 -9.06
C ARG A 34 -18.87 22.35 -8.34
N ALA A 35 -17.79 21.77 -7.81
CA ALA A 35 -17.83 20.52 -7.07
C ALA A 35 -18.63 20.65 -5.77
N ALA A 36 -18.49 21.77 -5.04
CA ALA A 36 -19.23 22.02 -3.81
C ALA A 36 -20.75 22.19 -4.03
N ARG A 37 -21.15 22.61 -5.23
CA ARG A 37 -22.57 22.78 -5.62
C ARG A 37 -23.14 21.58 -6.37
N TYR A 38 -22.30 20.60 -6.70
CA TYR A 38 -22.74 19.42 -7.42
C TYR A 38 -23.57 18.54 -6.49
N ASP A 39 -24.77 18.16 -6.94
CA ASP A 39 -25.63 17.21 -6.24
C ASP A 39 -25.37 15.80 -6.83
N PRO A 40 -24.58 14.94 -6.16
CA PRO A 40 -24.30 13.62 -6.69
C PRO A 40 -25.54 12.72 -6.59
N PRO A 41 -25.85 11.93 -7.64
CA PRO A 41 -26.88 10.92 -7.52
C PRO A 41 -26.49 9.93 -6.40
N VAL A 42 -27.37 9.79 -5.41
CA VAL A 42 -27.18 8.83 -4.32
C VAL A 42 -27.81 7.51 -4.74
N TRP A 43 -26.97 6.49 -4.85
CA TRP A 43 -27.44 5.12 -5.11
C TRP A 43 -27.43 4.31 -3.83
N ASP A 44 -28.52 3.58 -3.61
CA ASP A 44 -28.68 2.61 -2.54
C ASP A 44 -28.67 1.18 -3.09
N LYS A 45 -28.92 0.21 -2.20
CA LYS A 45 -29.00 -1.21 -2.56
C LYS A 45 -30.14 -1.53 -3.54
N ASP A 46 -31.18 -0.70 -3.58
CA ASP A 46 -32.39 -0.91 -4.38
C ASP A 46 -32.29 -0.18 -5.73
N SER A 47 -31.27 0.67 -5.91
CA SER A 47 -30.95 1.38 -7.15
C SER A 47 -30.44 0.49 -8.28
N PHE A 48 -30.08 -0.77 -7.97
CA PHE A 48 -29.61 -1.75 -8.95
C PHE A 48 -30.28 -3.10 -8.72
N ASP A 49 -30.70 -3.77 -9.80
CA ASP A 49 -31.21 -5.13 -9.73
C ASP A 49 -30.06 -6.12 -9.48
N ARG A 50 -29.80 -6.43 -8.20
CA ARG A 50 -28.70 -7.28 -7.73
C ARG A 50 -29.18 -8.18 -6.60
N ASP A 51 -28.64 -9.39 -6.54
CA ASP A 51 -28.92 -10.32 -5.43
C ASP A 51 -28.37 -9.75 -4.10
N PRO A 52 -29.23 -9.49 -3.10
CA PRO A 52 -28.80 -9.01 -1.79
C PRO A 52 -27.85 -9.97 -1.05
N SER A 53 -27.85 -11.25 -1.41
CA SER A 53 -26.94 -12.26 -0.84
C SER A 53 -25.47 -11.99 -1.20
N LEU A 54 -25.21 -11.29 -2.30
CA LEU A 54 -23.88 -10.96 -2.82
C LEU A 54 -23.36 -9.59 -2.31
N LEU A 55 -24.11 -8.91 -1.45
CA LEU A 55 -23.77 -7.57 -0.98
C LEU A 55 -23.37 -7.56 0.51
N GLY A 56 -22.46 -6.63 0.84
CA GLY A 56 -22.02 -6.37 2.21
C GLY A 56 -21.36 -7.58 2.89
N LEU A 57 -21.52 -7.65 4.22
CA LEU A 57 -20.93 -8.73 5.03
C LEU A 57 -21.47 -10.12 4.70
N LYS A 58 -22.72 -10.21 4.20
CA LYS A 58 -23.33 -11.49 3.82
C LYS A 58 -22.71 -12.03 2.53
N GLY A 59 -22.42 -11.15 1.58
CA GLY A 59 -21.77 -11.51 0.31
C GLY A 59 -20.25 -11.61 0.36
N SER A 60 -19.61 -11.18 1.45
CA SER A 60 -18.14 -11.24 1.57
C SER A 60 -17.66 -12.67 1.85
N PRO A 61 -16.80 -13.26 1.00
CA PRO A 61 -16.20 -14.57 1.27
C PRO A 61 -15.18 -14.51 2.42
N THR A 62 -14.64 -13.33 2.74
CA THR A 62 -13.67 -13.13 3.82
C THR A 62 -14.31 -12.45 5.02
N LYS A 63 -13.91 -12.86 6.23
CA LYS A 63 -14.34 -12.27 7.50
C LYS A 63 -13.12 -11.93 8.35
N VAL A 64 -13.00 -10.68 8.75
CA VAL A 64 -11.93 -10.24 9.64
C VAL A 64 -12.23 -10.75 11.05
N SER A 65 -11.42 -11.68 11.55
CA SER A 65 -11.61 -12.29 12.87
C SER A 65 -10.98 -11.49 14.01
N LYS A 66 -9.82 -10.86 13.76
CA LYS A 66 -9.09 -10.07 14.76
C LYS A 66 -8.25 -9.01 14.07
N VAL A 67 -8.27 -7.81 14.62
CA VAL A 67 -7.35 -6.71 14.26
C VAL A 67 -6.43 -6.49 15.45
N TYR A 68 -5.12 -6.45 15.21
CA TYR A 68 -4.14 -6.14 16.22
C TYR A 68 -3.06 -5.24 15.64
N VAL A 69 -2.49 -4.38 16.50
CA VAL A 69 -1.36 -3.52 16.14
C VAL A 69 -0.08 -4.33 16.33
N PRO A 70 0.84 -4.35 15.34
CA PRO A 70 2.15 -4.99 15.52
C PRO A 70 2.88 -4.42 16.75
N PRO A 71 3.64 -5.24 17.49
CA PRO A 71 4.42 -4.74 18.62
C PRO A 71 5.44 -3.68 18.15
N PRO A 72 5.84 -2.74 19.03
CA PRO A 72 6.89 -1.77 18.71
C PRO A 72 8.18 -2.47 18.32
N ARG A 73 8.96 -1.85 17.42
CA ARG A 73 10.29 -2.37 17.07
C ARG A 73 11.17 -2.38 18.31
N GLU A 74 11.92 -3.46 18.51
CA GLU A 74 12.94 -3.53 19.56
C GLU A 74 14.06 -2.52 19.28
N LYS A 75 14.73 -2.04 20.35
CA LYS A 75 15.88 -1.14 20.20
C LYS A 75 17.00 -1.87 19.45
N GLY A 76 17.57 -1.21 18.46
CA GLY A 76 18.77 -1.71 17.77
C GLY A 76 19.98 -1.76 18.70
N GLY A 77 20.92 -2.65 18.40
CA GLY A 77 22.24 -2.67 19.02
C GLY A 77 23.23 -1.79 18.26
N ILE A 78 24.17 -1.17 18.98
CA ILE A 78 25.33 -0.49 18.39
C ILE A 78 26.50 -1.47 18.44
N ILE A 79 27.17 -1.69 17.31
CA ILE A 79 28.45 -2.40 17.25
C ILE A 79 29.53 -1.35 17.52
N ALA A 80 30.31 -1.53 18.59
CA ALA A 80 31.40 -0.62 18.92
C ALA A 80 32.50 -0.81 17.88
N GLY A 81 32.77 0.22 17.08
CA GLY A 81 33.84 0.16 16.07
C GLY A 81 35.21 0.22 16.73
N ASP A 82 36.12 -0.59 16.22
CA ASP A 82 37.54 -0.51 16.54
C ASP A 82 38.27 0.26 15.41
N PRO A 83 38.83 1.47 15.68
CA PRO A 83 39.58 2.23 14.67
C PRO A 83 40.86 1.52 14.19
N GLU A 84 41.41 0.62 15.00
CA GLU A 84 42.63 -0.13 14.68
C GLU A 84 42.31 -1.42 13.88
N ASP A 85 41.09 -1.94 13.99
CA ASP A 85 40.63 -3.15 13.26
C ASP A 85 39.20 -2.98 12.68
N PRO A 86 39.09 -2.25 11.55
CA PRO A 86 37.82 -2.07 10.87
C PRO A 86 37.29 -3.37 10.24
N GLU A 87 38.15 -4.33 9.89
CA GLU A 87 37.73 -5.58 9.25
C GLU A 87 36.89 -6.45 10.19
N LYS A 88 37.31 -6.55 11.45
CA LYS A 88 36.55 -7.26 12.48
C LYS A 88 35.18 -6.64 12.74
N THR A 89 35.10 -5.31 12.77
CA THR A 89 33.82 -4.58 12.94
C THR A 89 32.86 -4.86 11.78
N VAL A 90 33.38 -4.94 10.55
CA VAL A 90 32.58 -5.27 9.36
C VAL A 90 32.09 -6.72 9.40
N ALA A 91 32.94 -7.67 9.81
CA ALA A 91 32.55 -9.07 9.95
C ALA A 91 31.38 -9.22 10.95
N GLU A 92 31.49 -8.61 12.13
CA GLU A 92 30.43 -8.61 13.15
C GLU A 92 29.12 -7.97 12.65
N LEU A 93 29.20 -6.94 11.82
CA LEU A 93 28.03 -6.32 11.19
C LEU A 93 27.35 -7.26 10.19
N VAL A 94 28.13 -7.89 9.30
CA VAL A 94 27.62 -8.81 8.27
C VAL A 94 26.97 -10.01 8.93
N ASP A 95 27.60 -10.59 9.95
CA ASP A 95 27.06 -11.72 10.70
C ASP A 95 25.69 -11.38 11.31
N LYS A 96 25.57 -10.22 11.98
CA LYS A 96 24.27 -9.78 12.52
C LYS A 96 23.20 -9.54 11.45
N LEU A 97 23.58 -9.04 10.29
CA LEU A 97 22.63 -8.78 9.20
C LEU A 97 22.13 -10.08 8.55
N LEU A 98 22.99 -11.11 8.47
CA LEU A 98 22.64 -12.47 8.04
C LEU A 98 21.71 -13.15 9.07
N GLU A 99 22.03 -13.06 10.36
CA GLU A 99 21.17 -13.55 11.44
C GLU A 99 19.78 -12.90 11.41
N CYS A 100 19.73 -11.58 11.17
CA CYS A 100 18.47 -10.84 11.05
C CYS A 100 17.74 -11.08 9.70
N LYS A 101 18.31 -11.87 8.79
CA LYS A 101 17.80 -12.14 7.44
C LYS A 101 17.49 -10.86 6.64
N ILE A 102 18.25 -9.80 6.90
CA ILE A 102 18.12 -8.52 6.18
C ILE A 102 18.83 -8.61 4.83
N ILE A 103 19.90 -9.38 4.77
CA ILE A 103 20.62 -9.76 3.56
C ILE A 103 20.68 -11.28 3.49
N GLY A 104 20.57 -11.80 2.26
CA GLY A 104 20.73 -13.20 1.90
C GLY A 104 21.65 -13.31 0.70
#